data_AF-A0A1Q9TLY5-F1
#
_entry.id   AF-A0A1Q9TLY5-F1
#
_cell.length_a   1.000
_cell.length_b   1.000
_cell.length_c   1.000
_cell.angle_alpha   90.00
_cell.angle_beta   90.00
_cell.angle_gamma   90.00
#
_symmetry.space_group_name_H-M   'P 1'
#
loop_
_entity.id
_entity.type
_entity.pdbx_description
1 polymer ?
#
loop_
_entity_poly.entity_id
_entity_poly.type
_entity_poly.pdbx_seq_one_letter_code
_entity_poly.pdbx_strand_id
1 'polypeptide(L)'
;MSGLGGRPCQLTVCRGCCCGRKKKVPGVDHKAQLARLSAIDDRSGCTVPVRTSKCLGICFQRNVVVVQPSQEGRTAGGRPVWLGGITDEALVEAIDDWIVRGGPGLAPLPDALADHVTSKDAKKPKKRKKAKDTKKAKNTKKERKKAREKSERKARKKAAKGRQGERAGKKKAGKGAKKNR
;
A
#
# COMPACT_ATOMS: atom_id res chain seq x y z
N MET A 1 -15.24 -14.50 -37.12
CA MET A 1 -14.88 -13.51 -38.15
C MET A 1 -14.02 -12.45 -37.48
N SER A 2 -12.69 -12.60 -37.54
CA SER A 2 -11.74 -11.65 -36.97
C SER A 2 -11.58 -10.50 -37.96
N GLY A 3 -12.41 -9.46 -37.77
CA GLY A 3 -12.39 -8.25 -38.57
C GLY A 3 -11.05 -7.52 -38.44
N LEU A 4 -10.79 -6.62 -39.39
CA LEU A 4 -9.56 -5.86 -39.61
C LEU A 4 -9.25 -4.84 -38.49
N GLY A 5 -9.22 -5.29 -37.23
CA GLY A 5 -8.83 -4.52 -36.07
C GLY A 5 -7.33 -4.62 -35.87
N GLY A 6 -6.64 -3.48 -35.80
CA GLY A 6 -5.22 -3.43 -35.46
C GLY A 6 -4.93 -4.15 -34.14
N ARG A 7 -3.67 -4.52 -33.92
CA ARG A 7 -3.26 -5.29 -32.72
C ARG A 7 -3.81 -4.65 -31.42
N PRO A 8 -4.49 -5.40 -30.54
CA PRO A 8 -5.05 -4.86 -29.31
C PRO A 8 -3.93 -4.45 -28.34
N CYS A 9 -4.30 -3.77 -27.25
CA CYS A 9 -3.41 -3.58 -26.11
C CYS A 9 -2.88 -4.94 -25.61
N GLN A 10 -1.70 -4.95 -24.97
CA GLN A 10 -1.14 -6.19 -24.39
C GLN A 10 -0.60 -5.92 -23.00
N LEU A 11 -0.74 -6.89 -22.10
CA LEU A 11 -0.21 -6.81 -20.75
C LEU A 11 0.96 -7.76 -20.53
N THR A 12 2.00 -7.28 -19.88
CA THR A 12 3.07 -8.13 -19.35
C THR A 12 3.16 -7.98 -17.84
N VAL A 13 2.96 -9.08 -17.11
CA VAL A 13 2.94 -9.09 -15.65
C VAL A 13 4.17 -9.80 -15.10
N CYS A 14 4.94 -9.13 -14.24
CA CYS A 14 6.09 -9.73 -13.58
C CYS A 14 5.62 -10.67 -12.46
N ARG A 15 5.84 -11.98 -12.64
CA ARG A 15 5.54 -13.02 -11.64
C ARG A 15 6.79 -13.70 -11.10
N GLY A 16 7.91 -13.00 -11.21
CA GLY A 16 9.21 -13.42 -10.67
C GLY A 16 9.29 -13.54 -9.16
N CYS A 17 10.45 -13.98 -8.69
CA CYS A 17 10.73 -14.22 -7.28
C CYS A 17 10.54 -12.95 -6.39
N CYS A 18 10.62 -11.75 -6.95
CA CYS A 18 10.40 -10.48 -6.23
C CYS A 18 8.94 -9.98 -6.27
N CYS A 19 8.16 -10.41 -7.26
CA CYS A 19 6.85 -9.83 -7.58
C CYS A 19 5.69 -10.80 -7.35
N GLY A 20 5.86 -12.10 -7.61
CA GLY A 20 4.79 -13.11 -7.55
C GLY A 20 4.72 -13.93 -6.27
N ARG A 21 5.33 -13.46 -5.16
CA ARG A 21 5.36 -14.20 -3.89
C ARG A 21 4.74 -13.39 -2.76
N LYS A 22 3.77 -13.99 -2.04
CA LYS A 22 3.11 -13.41 -0.85
C LYS A 22 4.12 -12.89 0.19
N LYS A 23 5.26 -13.57 0.37
CA LYS A 23 6.32 -13.13 1.30
C LYS A 23 6.96 -11.79 0.90
N LYS A 24 7.01 -11.47 -0.40
CA LYS A 24 7.63 -10.24 -0.93
C LYS A 24 6.61 -9.12 -1.13
N VAL A 25 5.36 -9.48 -1.39
CA VAL A 25 4.23 -8.57 -1.53
C VAL A 25 3.06 -9.12 -0.69
N PRO A 26 3.06 -8.88 0.62
CA PRO A 26 1.98 -9.37 1.49
C PRO A 26 0.68 -8.62 1.19
N GLY A 27 -0.45 -9.28 1.43
CA GLY A 27 -1.78 -8.71 1.22
C GLY A 27 -2.32 -8.82 -0.21
N VAL A 28 -1.49 -9.20 -1.18
CA VAL A 28 -1.92 -9.36 -2.58
C VAL A 28 -2.18 -10.82 -2.91
N ASP A 29 -3.37 -11.11 -3.45
CA ASP A 29 -3.62 -12.36 -4.14
C ASP A 29 -3.15 -12.26 -5.59
N HIS A 30 -1.92 -12.72 -5.83
CA HIS A 30 -1.32 -12.70 -7.17
C HIS A 30 -2.06 -13.57 -8.19
N LYS A 31 -2.77 -14.62 -7.77
CA LYS A 31 -3.51 -15.49 -8.69
C LYS A 31 -4.81 -14.80 -9.10
N ALA A 32 -5.57 -14.30 -8.12
CA ALA A 32 -6.80 -13.57 -8.39
C ALA A 32 -6.54 -12.31 -9.24
N GLN A 33 -5.50 -11.54 -8.91
CA GLN A 33 -5.11 -10.39 -9.71
C GLN A 33 -4.72 -10.78 -11.15
N LEU A 34 -3.98 -11.88 -11.35
CA LEU A 34 -3.65 -12.32 -12.71
C LEU A 34 -4.91 -12.73 -13.49
N ALA A 35 -5.84 -13.42 -12.84
CA ALA A 35 -7.12 -13.80 -13.45
C ALA A 35 -7.94 -12.56 -13.84
N ARG A 36 -8.01 -11.54 -12.96
CA ARG A 36 -8.69 -10.27 -13.27
C ARG A 36 -8.06 -9.58 -14.46
N LEU A 37 -6.74 -9.42 -14.48
CA LEU A 37 -6.03 -8.79 -15.60
C LEU A 37 -6.21 -9.55 -16.92
N SER A 38 -6.29 -10.88 -16.88
CA SER A 38 -6.52 -11.73 -18.06
C SER A 38 -7.96 -11.72 -18.56
N ALA A 39 -8.89 -11.17 -17.80
CA ALA A 39 -10.30 -11.04 -18.17
C ALA A 39 -10.65 -9.63 -18.67
N ILE A 40 -9.67 -8.74 -18.80
CA ILE A 40 -9.87 -7.38 -19.32
C ILE A 40 -10.11 -7.44 -20.83
N ASP A 41 -11.16 -6.78 -21.27
CA ASP A 41 -11.43 -6.52 -22.68
C ASP A 41 -10.96 -5.11 -23.07
N ASP A 42 -10.50 -4.96 -24.30
CA ASP A 42 -10.15 -3.64 -24.82
C ASP A 42 -11.36 -2.87 -25.34
N ARG A 43 -11.12 -1.65 -25.82
CA ARG A 43 -12.16 -0.79 -26.44
C ARG A 43 -12.96 -1.49 -27.55
N SER A 44 -12.39 -2.48 -28.23
CA SER A 44 -13.05 -3.23 -29.30
C SER A 44 -13.88 -4.41 -28.80
N GLY A 45 -13.90 -4.65 -27.48
CA GLY A 45 -14.56 -5.79 -26.86
C GLY A 45 -13.76 -7.09 -27.00
N CYS A 46 -12.47 -7.01 -27.34
CA CYS A 46 -11.60 -8.18 -27.45
C CYS A 46 -10.76 -8.34 -26.18
N THR A 47 -10.69 -9.57 -25.66
CA THR A 47 -9.86 -9.87 -24.48
C THR A 47 -8.39 -9.58 -24.75
N VAL A 48 -7.78 -8.81 -23.84
CA VAL A 48 -6.40 -8.36 -23.95
C VAL A 48 -5.43 -9.52 -23.71
N PRO A 49 -4.45 -9.75 -24.62
CA PRO A 49 -3.41 -10.75 -24.38
C PRO A 49 -2.57 -10.40 -23.15
N VAL A 50 -2.54 -11.31 -22.18
CA VAL A 50 -1.71 -11.20 -20.97
C VAL A 50 -0.60 -12.24 -21.00
N ARG A 51 0.64 -11.79 -20.82
CA ARG A 51 1.80 -12.67 -20.65
C ARG A 51 2.43 -12.47 -19.29
N THR A 52 2.96 -13.54 -18.72
CA THR A 52 3.75 -13.47 -17.50
C THR A 52 5.23 -13.50 -17.81
N SER A 53 6.00 -12.69 -17.11
CA SER A 53 7.46 -12.70 -17.17
C SER A 53 8.06 -13.17 -15.85
N LYS A 54 9.17 -13.93 -15.94
CA LYS A 54 9.97 -14.33 -14.78
C LYS A 54 10.70 -13.16 -14.14
N CYS A 55 11.05 -12.10 -14.87
CA CYS A 55 11.66 -10.89 -14.30
C CYS A 55 11.61 -9.74 -15.31
N LEU A 56 11.38 -8.51 -14.83
CA LEU A 56 11.41 -7.29 -15.63
C LEU A 56 12.55 -6.33 -15.22
N GLY A 57 13.50 -6.80 -14.42
CA GLY A 57 14.72 -6.05 -14.04
C GLY A 57 14.53 -5.03 -12.89
N ILE A 58 13.35 -4.42 -12.76
CA ILE A 58 13.07 -3.40 -11.75
C ILE A 58 12.47 -3.96 -10.45
N CYS A 59 13.14 -4.97 -9.88
CA CYS A 59 12.66 -5.72 -8.70
C CYS A 59 12.37 -4.85 -7.46
N PHE A 60 12.87 -3.62 -7.39
CA PHE A 60 12.63 -2.71 -6.27
C PHE A 60 11.23 -2.10 -6.28
N GLN A 61 10.56 -2.01 -7.44
CA GLN A 61 9.18 -1.52 -7.55
C GLN A 61 8.16 -2.56 -7.08
N ARG A 62 8.48 -3.85 -7.26
CA ARG A 62 7.61 -5.01 -6.97
C ARG A 62 6.29 -4.96 -7.78
N ASN A 63 5.64 -6.13 -7.88
CA ASN A 63 4.39 -6.36 -8.63
C ASN A 63 4.20 -5.46 -9.86
N VAL A 64 5.11 -5.62 -10.83
CA VAL A 64 5.20 -4.75 -12.01
C VAL A 64 4.28 -5.26 -13.11
N VAL A 65 3.54 -4.34 -13.72
CA VAL A 65 2.71 -4.56 -14.91
C VAL A 65 3.20 -3.61 -16.00
N VAL A 66 3.30 -4.10 -17.24
CA VAL A 66 3.60 -3.28 -18.41
C VAL A 66 2.41 -3.30 -19.33
N VAL A 67 1.87 -2.13 -19.63
CA VAL A 67 0.79 -1.94 -20.59
C VAL A 67 1.40 -1.54 -21.93
N GLN A 68 1.30 -2.42 -22.91
CA GLN A 68 1.71 -2.13 -24.28
C GLN A 68 0.54 -1.50 -25.04
N PRO A 69 0.77 -0.40 -25.75
CA PRO A 69 -0.26 0.24 -26.58
C PRO A 69 -0.74 -0.70 -27.69
N SER A 70 -2.02 -0.54 -28.05
CA SER A 70 -2.59 -1.09 -29.28
C SER A 70 -1.90 -0.50 -30.52
N GLN A 71 -2.18 -1.05 -31.69
CA GLN A 71 -1.67 -0.51 -32.95
C GLN A 71 -2.10 0.94 -33.17
N GLU A 72 -3.38 1.25 -32.95
CA GLU A 72 -3.91 2.61 -33.03
C GLU A 72 -3.22 3.53 -32.00
N GLY A 73 -3.08 3.06 -30.75
CA GLY A 73 -2.37 3.80 -29.70
C GLY A 73 -0.91 4.08 -30.06
N ARG A 74 -0.20 3.14 -30.71
CA ARG A 74 1.16 3.39 -31.20
C ARG A 74 1.21 4.40 -32.33
N THR A 75 0.27 4.36 -33.26
CA THR A 75 0.18 5.35 -34.34
C THR A 75 -0.08 6.75 -33.78
N ALA A 76 -0.87 6.85 -32.70
CA ALA A 76 -1.07 8.08 -31.94
C ALA A 76 0.14 8.50 -31.06
N GLY A 77 1.28 7.81 -31.16
CA GLY A 77 2.50 8.12 -30.41
C GLY A 77 2.62 7.43 -29.04
N GLY A 78 1.67 6.58 -28.68
CA GLY A 78 1.67 5.79 -27.46
C GLY A 78 2.90 4.89 -27.33
N ARG A 79 3.44 4.83 -26.12
CA ARG A 79 4.59 3.98 -25.75
C ARG A 79 4.22 3.03 -24.62
N PRO A 80 4.95 1.91 -24.45
CA PRO A 80 4.70 1.01 -23.33
C PRO A 80 4.85 1.74 -21.99
N VAL A 81 3.82 1.63 -21.15
CA VAL A 81 3.83 2.23 -19.81
C VAL A 81 4.13 1.16 -18.78
N TRP A 82 5.13 1.43 -17.94
CA TRP A 82 5.55 0.54 -16.89
C TRP A 82 4.95 1.00 -15.57
N LEU A 83 4.26 0.10 -14.89
CA LEU A 83 3.57 0.36 -13.64
C LEU A 83 4.16 -0.51 -12.53
N GLY A 84 4.62 0.12 -11.47
CA GLY A 84 5.22 -0.53 -10.31
C GLY A 84 4.31 -0.52 -9.10
N GLY A 85 4.35 -1.57 -8.28
CA GLY A 85 3.65 -1.59 -7.00
C GLY A 85 2.13 -1.68 -7.13
N ILE A 86 1.62 -2.37 -8.16
CA ILE A 86 0.18 -2.55 -8.37
C ILE A 86 -0.36 -3.58 -7.38
N THR A 87 -0.67 -3.15 -6.15
CA THR A 87 -1.05 -4.07 -5.06
C THR A 87 -2.50 -3.97 -4.63
N ASP A 88 -3.18 -2.89 -5.00
CA ASP A 88 -4.57 -2.62 -4.65
C ASP A 88 -5.50 -3.06 -5.79
N GLU A 89 -6.72 -3.46 -5.46
CA GLU A 89 -7.76 -3.76 -6.43
C GLU A 89 -8.14 -2.50 -7.22
N ALA A 90 -8.21 -1.34 -6.57
CA ALA A 90 -8.51 -0.07 -7.24
C ALA A 90 -7.49 0.29 -8.33
N LEU A 91 -6.23 -0.15 -8.18
CA LEU A 91 -5.20 0.03 -9.20
C LEU A 91 -5.38 -0.94 -10.38
N VAL A 92 -5.91 -2.13 -10.13
CA VAL A 92 -6.24 -3.10 -11.18
C VAL A 92 -7.45 -2.61 -11.97
N GLU A 93 -8.47 -2.10 -11.29
CA GLU A 93 -9.65 -1.47 -11.89
C GLU A 93 -9.25 -0.24 -12.72
N ALA A 94 -8.37 0.63 -12.22
CA ALA A 94 -7.87 1.75 -13.00
C ALA A 94 -7.12 1.33 -14.28
N ILE A 95 -6.45 0.16 -14.29
CA ILE A 95 -5.83 -0.40 -15.49
C ILE A 95 -6.89 -0.90 -16.46
N ASP A 96 -7.91 -1.60 -15.95
CA ASP A 96 -9.06 -2.11 -16.72
C ASP A 96 -9.78 -0.97 -17.44
N ASP A 97 -10.25 0.04 -16.69
CA ASP A 97 -10.92 1.22 -17.23
C ASP A 97 -10.06 1.95 -18.27
N TRP A 98 -8.75 2.03 -18.03
CA TRP A 98 -7.84 2.67 -18.97
C TRP A 98 -7.73 1.91 -20.29
N ILE A 99 -7.67 0.57 -20.23
CA ILE A 99 -7.60 -0.30 -21.41
C ILE A 99 -8.91 -0.29 -22.19
N VAL A 100 -10.06 -0.31 -21.51
CA VAL A 100 -11.40 -0.17 -22.12
C VAL A 100 -11.52 1.17 -22.85
N ARG A 101 -10.89 2.23 -22.35
CA ARG A 101 -10.82 3.54 -23.02
C ARG A 101 -9.78 3.61 -24.16
N GLY A 102 -9.04 2.54 -24.41
CA GLY A 102 -8.04 2.43 -25.50
C GLY A 102 -6.58 2.43 -25.05
N GLY A 103 -6.31 2.65 -23.76
CA GLY A 103 -4.98 2.52 -23.17
C GLY A 103 -3.96 3.58 -23.64
N PRO A 104 -2.65 3.26 -23.55
CA PRO A 104 -1.59 4.22 -23.84
C PRO A 104 -1.65 4.80 -25.26
N GLY A 105 -1.64 6.13 -25.36
CA GLY A 105 -1.69 6.86 -26.63
C GLY A 105 -3.10 7.28 -27.06
N LEU A 106 -4.15 6.57 -26.63
CA LEU A 106 -5.55 6.90 -26.96
C LEU A 106 -6.32 7.49 -25.77
N ALA A 107 -6.02 7.03 -24.55
CA ALA A 107 -6.61 7.55 -23.34
C ALA A 107 -5.51 8.14 -22.43
N PRO A 108 -5.77 9.28 -21.76
CA PRO A 108 -4.84 9.84 -20.79
C PRO A 108 -4.61 8.86 -19.65
N LEU A 109 -3.40 8.91 -19.06
CA LEU A 109 -3.07 8.10 -17.90
C LEU A 109 -3.98 8.48 -16.72
N PRO A 110 -4.65 7.52 -16.07
CA PRO A 110 -5.44 7.79 -14.87
C PRO A 110 -4.58 8.32 -13.72
N ASP A 111 -5.10 9.29 -12.95
CA ASP A 111 -4.40 9.88 -11.81
C ASP A 111 -4.01 8.84 -10.75
N ALA A 112 -4.87 7.83 -10.54
CA ALA A 112 -4.60 6.72 -9.63
C ALA A 112 -3.33 5.93 -9.99
N LEU A 113 -2.91 5.94 -11.26
CA LEU A 113 -1.73 5.25 -11.75
C LEU A 113 -0.49 6.15 -11.85
N ALA A 114 -0.64 7.47 -11.72
CA ALA A 114 0.43 8.44 -11.93
C ALA A 114 1.65 8.18 -11.00
N ASP A 115 1.39 7.95 -9.71
CA ASP A 115 2.44 7.65 -8.72
C ASP A 115 3.09 6.27 -8.91
N HIS A 116 2.50 5.42 -9.76
CA HIS A 116 2.96 4.07 -10.05
C HIS A 116 3.76 3.98 -11.34
N VAL A 117 3.83 5.06 -12.13
CA VAL A 117 4.62 5.08 -13.37
C VAL A 117 6.10 4.96 -13.05
N THR A 118 6.75 4.03 -13.74
CA THR A 118 8.19 3.79 -13.67
C THR A 118 8.72 3.62 -15.08
N SER A 119 10.01 3.33 -15.22
CA SER A 119 10.62 2.90 -16.49
C SER A 119 11.43 1.62 -16.29
N LYS A 120 11.76 0.96 -17.41
CA LYS A 120 12.69 -0.18 -17.43
C LYS A 120 14.04 0.17 -16.80
N ASP A 121 14.49 1.40 -17.01
CA ASP A 121 15.80 1.90 -16.56
C ASP A 121 15.73 2.62 -15.21
N ALA A 122 14.58 2.55 -14.54
CA ALA A 122 14.39 3.21 -13.26
C ALA A 122 15.44 2.70 -12.26
N LYS A 123 16.18 3.64 -11.67
CA LYS A 123 17.18 3.34 -10.66
C LYS A 123 16.52 3.37 -9.29
N LYS A 124 16.81 2.35 -8.48
CA LYS A 124 16.34 2.32 -7.09
C LYS A 124 16.75 3.63 -6.41
N PRO A 125 15.81 4.41 -5.85
CA PRO A 125 16.14 5.68 -5.25
C PRO A 125 17.18 5.44 -4.14
N LYS A 126 18.31 6.15 -4.24
CA LYS A 126 19.30 6.14 -3.16
C LYS A 126 18.58 6.64 -1.92
N LYS A 127 18.58 5.84 -0.85
CA LYS A 127 17.96 6.16 0.43
C LYS A 127 18.44 7.57 0.81
N ARG A 128 17.59 8.60 0.70
CA ARG A 128 17.94 9.95 1.19
C ARG A 128 18.35 9.73 2.65
N LYS A 129 19.59 10.10 3.01
CA LYS A 129 19.97 10.21 4.43
C LYS A 129 18.86 11.05 5.05
N LYS A 130 18.05 10.47 5.95
CA LYS A 130 16.95 11.18 6.59
C LYS A 130 17.51 12.52 7.07
N ALA A 131 16.96 13.62 6.57
CA ALA A 131 17.28 14.95 7.08
C ALA A 131 17.15 14.88 8.61
N LYS A 132 18.21 15.30 9.30
CA LYS A 132 18.48 15.14 10.74
C LYS A 132 17.27 15.54 11.60
N ASP A 133 16.44 16.45 11.10
CA ASP A 133 15.24 17.01 11.71
C ASP A 133 14.10 16.01 11.94
N THR A 134 13.85 15.08 11.00
CA THR A 134 12.78 14.07 11.20
C THR A 134 13.16 12.99 12.21
N LYS A 135 14.47 12.74 12.43
CA LYS A 135 14.94 11.83 13.47
C LYS A 135 14.85 12.48 14.86
N LYS A 136 15.20 13.77 14.98
CA LYS A 136 15.06 14.55 16.21
C LYS A 136 13.61 14.64 16.64
N ALA A 137 12.71 15.05 15.74
CA ALA A 137 11.26 15.14 16.01
C ALA A 137 10.64 13.80 16.44
N LYS A 138 11.03 12.69 15.81
CA LYS A 138 10.54 11.35 16.18
C LYS A 138 11.07 10.89 17.55
N ASN A 139 12.29 11.27 17.92
CA ASN A 139 12.85 10.95 19.24
C ASN A 139 12.15 11.77 20.34
N THR A 140 11.97 13.07 20.13
CA THR A 140 11.27 13.95 21.08
C THR A 140 9.82 13.51 21.30
N LYS A 141 9.11 13.09 20.25
CA LYS A 141 7.74 12.56 20.37
C LYS A 141 7.68 11.25 21.17
N LYS A 142 8.70 10.39 21.02
CA LYS A 142 8.83 9.13 21.77
C LYS A 142 9.14 9.39 23.25
N GLU A 143 9.99 10.36 23.56
CA GLU A 143 10.32 10.73 24.95
C GLU A 143 9.13 11.37 25.68
N ARG A 144 8.39 12.28 25.02
CA ARG A 144 7.16 12.86 25.59
C ARG A 144 6.09 11.79 25.88
N LYS A 145 5.92 10.80 25.00
CA LYS A 145 4.98 9.70 25.23
C LYS A 145 5.37 8.86 26.46
N LYS A 146 6.65 8.49 26.57
CA LYS A 146 7.18 7.74 27.74
C LYS A 146 7.05 8.53 29.05
N ALA A 147 7.29 9.84 29.01
CA ALA A 147 7.14 10.71 30.19
C ALA A 147 5.68 10.76 30.66
N ARG A 148 4.73 10.88 29.71
CA ARG A 148 3.29 10.86 30.01
C ARG A 148 2.87 9.53 30.63
N GLU A 149 3.22 8.40 30.03
CA GLU A 149 2.90 7.06 30.57
C GLU A 149 3.51 6.85 31.98
N LYS A 150 4.74 7.34 32.22
CA LYS A 150 5.38 7.28 33.55
C LYS A 150 4.65 8.14 34.58
N SER A 151 4.20 9.33 34.19
CA SER A 151 3.44 10.23 35.07
C SER A 151 2.06 9.66 35.43
N GLU A 152 1.35 9.08 34.46
CA GLU A 152 0.05 8.43 34.65
C GLU A 152 0.18 7.21 35.58
N ARG A 153 1.23 6.41 35.42
CA ARG A 153 1.51 5.27 36.32
C ARG A 153 1.84 5.73 37.75
N LYS A 154 2.58 6.83 37.92
CA LYS A 154 2.86 7.41 39.24
C LYS A 154 1.58 7.97 39.90
N ALA A 155 0.73 8.67 39.14
CA ALA A 155 -0.54 9.18 39.63
C ALA A 155 -1.47 8.06 40.11
N ARG A 156 -1.61 6.98 39.32
CA ARG A 156 -2.37 5.78 39.71
C ARG A 156 -1.85 5.14 41.00
N LYS A 157 -0.53 5.03 41.17
CA LYS A 157 0.09 4.50 42.40
C LYS A 157 -0.15 5.41 43.63
N LYS A 158 -0.09 6.73 43.46
CA LYS A 158 -0.41 7.69 44.55
C LYS A 158 -1.88 7.62 44.96
N ALA A 159 -2.80 7.55 44.00
CA ALA A 159 -4.24 7.40 44.27
C ALA A 159 -4.55 6.09 45.00
N ALA A 160 -3.87 4.99 44.67
CA ALA A 160 -4.01 3.71 45.37
C ALA A 160 -3.50 3.77 46.84
N LYS A 161 -2.40 4.47 47.10
CA LYS A 161 -1.89 4.68 48.48
C LYS A 161 -2.78 5.61 49.31
N GLY A 162 -3.36 6.65 48.70
CA GLY A 162 -4.32 7.55 49.38
C GLY A 162 -5.57 6.81 49.87
N ARG A 163 -6.12 5.91 49.05
CA ARG A 163 -7.28 5.07 49.41
C ARG A 163 -6.99 4.06 50.53
N GLN A 164 -5.74 3.60 50.69
CA GLN A 164 -5.33 2.74 51.82
C GLN A 164 -5.18 3.52 53.13
N GLY A 165 -4.70 4.77 53.09
CA GLY A 165 -4.63 5.65 54.27
C GLY A 165 -6.02 6.03 54.82
N GLU A 166 -6.97 6.33 53.93
CA GLU A 166 -8.34 6.70 54.31
C GLU A 166 -9.15 5.52 54.90
N ARG A 167 -8.97 4.30 54.36
CA ARG A 167 -9.58 3.07 54.92
C ARG A 167 -9.01 2.68 56.28
N ALA A 168 -7.74 3.01 56.58
CA ALA A 168 -7.15 2.77 57.91
C ALA A 168 -7.66 3.78 58.96
N GLY A 169 -7.93 5.03 58.57
CA GLY A 169 -8.55 6.04 59.43
C GLY A 169 -9.99 5.68 59.83
N LYS A 170 -10.81 5.21 58.88
CA LYS A 170 -12.20 4.81 59.17
C LYS A 170 -12.34 3.56 60.05
N LYS A 171 -11.34 2.65 60.07
CA LYS A 171 -11.33 1.49 60.99
C LYS A 171 -10.96 1.84 62.43
N LYS A 172 -10.30 2.98 62.70
CA LYS A 172 -10.01 3.44 64.07
C LYS A 172 -11.15 4.23 64.72
N ALA A 173 -12.05 4.84 63.94
CA ALA A 173 -13.22 5.54 64.47
C ALA A 173 -14.37 4.60 64.91
N GLY A 174 -14.42 3.36 64.41
CA GLY A 174 -15.46 2.39 64.77
C GLY A 174 -15.23 1.62 66.08
N LYS A 175 -14.09 1.81 66.75
CA LYS A 175 -13.73 1.10 67.99
C LYS A 175 -13.67 2.08 69.18
N GLY A 176 -14.69 2.95 69.29
CA GLY A 176 -14.84 3.91 70.39
C GLY A 176 -16.27 4.08 70.91
N ALA A 177 -17.29 3.48 70.26
CA ALA A 177 -18.69 3.62 70.65
C ALA A 177 -19.24 2.39 71.43
N LYS A 178 -18.45 1.86 72.38
CA LYS A 178 -18.90 0.78 73.28
C LYS A 178 -18.27 0.94 74.67
N LYS A 179 -18.54 2.07 75.33
CA LYS A 179 -18.40 2.28 76.79
C LYS A 179 -19.03 3.63 77.19
N ASN A 180 -20.35 3.62 77.37
CA ASN A 180 -21.12 4.43 78.31
C ASN A 180 -22.60 4.34 77.92
N ARG A 181 -23.28 3.31 78.40
CA ARG A 181 -24.36 3.40 79.41
C ARG A 181 -24.90 2.00 79.67
#